data_AF-A0A0A0I3F2-F1
#
_entry.id   AF-A0A0A0I3F2-F1
#
_cell.length_a   1.000
_cell.length_b   1.000
_cell.length_c   1.000
_cell.angle_alpha   90.00
_cell.angle_beta   90.00
_cell.angle_gamma   90.00
#
_symmetry.space_group_name_H-M   'P 1'
#
loop_
_entity.id
_entity.type
_entity.pdbx_description
1 polymer ?
#
loop_
_entity_poly.entity_id
_entity_poly.type
_entity_poly.pdbx_seq_one_letter_code
_entity_poly.pdbx_strand_id
1 'polypeptide(L)'
;MIDDLIKIGRSYKDKFTKEYNLGVEHGIDSKFENEYLTWLLKIGKFVDMKLKNKFPNITSQILDMVNKRSTYSIDYSIIMGYLERAKQFGY
;
A
#
# COMPACT_ATOMS: atom_id res chain seq x y z
N MET A 1 -14.53 5.13 2.45
CA MET A 1 -13.48 5.12 1.41
C MET A 1 -12.12 4.76 1.99
N ILE A 2 -11.51 5.56 2.87
CA ILE A 2 -10.22 5.17 3.47
C ILE A 2 -10.36 3.90 4.32
N ASP A 3 -11.46 3.75 5.06
CA ASP A 3 -11.75 2.56 5.87
C ASP A 3 -11.79 1.30 5.03
N ASP A 4 -12.37 1.38 3.83
CA ASP A 4 -12.44 0.25 2.89
C ASP A 4 -11.05 -0.08 2.35
N LEU A 5 -10.24 0.92 2.02
CA LEU A 5 -8.86 0.73 1.57
C LEU A 5 -8.01 0.05 2.66
N ILE A 6 -8.15 0.50 3.91
CA ILE A 6 -7.47 -0.09 5.06
C ILE A 6 -7.96 -1.53 5.30
N LYS A 7 -9.27 -1.76 5.26
CA LYS A 7 -9.87 -3.08 5.45
C LYS A 7 -9.36 -4.08 4.41
N ILE A 8 -9.36 -3.69 3.14
CA ILE A 8 -8.82 -4.52 2.05
C ILE A 8 -7.31 -4.73 2.25
N GLY A 9 -6.56 -3.66 2.58
CA GLY A 9 -5.12 -3.73 2.81
C GLY A 9 -4.73 -4.70 3.91
N ARG A 10 -5.48 -4.74 5.03
CA ARG A 10 -5.27 -5.72 6.11
C ARG A 10 -5.42 -7.17 5.66
N SER A 11 -6.21 -7.44 4.62
CA SER A 11 -6.36 -8.79 4.08
C SER A 11 -5.10 -9.34 3.39
N TYR A 12 -4.10 -8.49 3.10
CA TYR A 12 -2.84 -8.88 2.48
C TYR A 12 -1.69 -9.13 3.46
N LYS A 13 -1.84 -8.77 4.73
CA LYS A 13 -0.75 -8.80 5.73
C LYS A 13 0.01 -10.13 5.76
N ASP A 14 -0.71 -11.25 5.71
CA ASP A 14 -0.14 -12.59 5.81
C ASP A 14 0.02 -13.30 4.44
N LYS A 15 -0.14 -12.55 3.35
CA LYS A 15 -0.05 -13.05 1.96
C LYS A 15 1.28 -12.73 1.29
N PHE A 16 2.23 -12.15 2.02
CA PHE A 16 3.60 -11.96 1.53
C PHE A 16 4.42 -13.22 1.77
N THR A 17 5.32 -13.53 0.84
CA THR A 17 6.22 -14.68 0.96
C THR A 17 7.13 -14.49 2.17
N LYS A 18 7.39 -15.58 2.90
CA LYS A 18 8.35 -15.61 4.00
C LYS A 18 9.69 -16.09 3.46
N GLU A 19 10.78 -15.47 3.88
CA GLU A 19 12.15 -15.89 3.56
C GLU A 19 12.34 -17.39 3.80
N TYR A 20 12.64 -18.12 2.72
CA TYR A 20 13.30 -19.41 2.82
C TYR A 20 14.78 -19.17 2.45
N ASN A 21 15.58 -18.84 3.46
CA ASN A 21 17.05 -18.93 3.52
C ASN A 21 17.97 -18.13 2.56
N LEU A 22 17.50 -17.32 1.62
CA LEU A 22 18.42 -16.66 0.67
C LEU A 22 18.05 -15.20 0.29
N GLY A 23 17.78 -14.32 1.26
CA GLY A 23 17.87 -12.87 1.08
C GLY A 23 17.00 -12.25 -0.03
N VAL A 24 15.90 -12.89 -0.42
CA VAL A 24 14.99 -12.38 -1.45
C VAL A 24 13.93 -11.53 -0.77
N GLU A 25 13.79 -10.29 -1.22
CA GLU A 25 12.78 -9.34 -0.76
C GLU A 25 11.38 -9.98 -0.73
N HIS A 26 10.68 -9.86 0.40
CA HIS A 26 9.37 -10.47 0.64
C HIS A 26 8.28 -9.84 -0.25
N GLY A 27 8.06 -10.42 -1.42
CA GLY A 27 7.00 -10.05 -2.35
C GLY A 27 5.62 -10.63 -1.97
N ILE A 28 4.54 -10.05 -2.47
CA ILE A 28 3.20 -10.64 -2.38
C ILE A 28 3.17 -12.00 -3.11
N ASP A 29 2.49 -12.99 -2.54
CA ASP A 29 2.25 -14.27 -3.19
C ASP A 29 1.55 -14.05 -4.55
N SER A 30 2.08 -14.69 -5.59
CA SER A 30 1.65 -14.54 -6.98
C SER A 30 0.16 -14.83 -7.19
N LYS A 31 -0.44 -15.67 -6.34
CA LYS A 31 -1.88 -15.94 -6.33
C LYS A 31 -2.72 -14.67 -6.10
N PHE A 32 -2.19 -13.72 -5.34
CA PHE A 32 -2.91 -12.51 -4.93
C PHE A 32 -2.38 -11.24 -5.61
N GLU A 33 -1.33 -11.35 -6.41
CA GLU A 33 -0.64 -10.20 -7.01
C GLU A 33 -1.59 -9.29 -7.80
N ASN A 34 -2.42 -9.84 -8.68
CA ASN A 34 -3.37 -9.04 -9.46
C ASN A 34 -4.39 -8.26 -8.60
N GLU A 35 -4.93 -8.89 -7.55
CA GLU A 35 -5.85 -8.24 -6.62
C GLU A 35 -5.15 -7.16 -5.81
N TYR A 36 -3.92 -7.44 -5.39
CA TYR A 36 -3.07 -6.51 -4.65
C TYR A 36 -2.70 -5.28 -5.50
N LEU A 37 -2.28 -5.48 -6.75
CA LEU A 37 -2.01 -4.38 -7.69
C LEU A 37 -3.27 -3.55 -7.97
N THR A 38 -4.43 -4.19 -8.05
CA THR A 38 -5.72 -3.47 -8.18
C THR A 38 -6.01 -2.62 -6.94
N TRP A 39 -5.71 -3.12 -5.75
CA TRP A 39 -5.80 -2.35 -4.51
C TRP A 39 -4.82 -1.17 -4.49
N LEU A 40 -3.57 -1.35 -4.91
CA LEU A 40 -2.58 -0.26 -5.03
C LEU A 40 -3.07 0.86 -5.96
N LEU A 41 -3.66 0.53 -7.11
CA LEU A 41 -4.21 1.53 -8.03
C LEU A 41 -5.34 2.36 -7.38
N LYS A 42 -6.17 1.74 -6.54
CA LYS A 42 -7.22 2.44 -5.78
C LYS A 42 -6.61 3.40 -4.75
N ILE A 43 -5.51 3.01 -4.11
CA ILE A 43 -4.74 3.89 -3.21
C ILE A 43 -4.21 5.08 -3.99
N GLY A 44 -3.53 4.86 -5.13
CA GLY A 44 -2.98 5.95 -5.94
C GLY A 44 -4.02 7.01 -6.29
N LYS A 45 -5.21 6.59 -6.75
CA LYS A 45 -6.33 7.49 -7.02
C LYS A 45 -6.78 8.27 -5.78
N PHE A 46 -6.97 7.58 -4.65
CA PHE A 46 -7.38 8.23 -3.40
C PHE A 46 -6.35 9.27 -2.94
N VAL A 47 -5.08 8.89 -2.92
CA VAL A 47 -3.98 9.72 -2.43
C VAL A 47 -3.80 10.97 -3.30
N ASP A 48 -3.82 10.81 -4.63
CA ASP A 48 -3.70 11.93 -5.57
C ASP A 48 -4.89 12.91 -5.45
N MET A 49 -6.11 12.39 -5.30
CA MET A 49 -7.33 13.22 -5.22
C MET A 49 -7.55 13.90 -3.86
N LYS A 50 -7.21 13.23 -2.75
CA LYS A 50 -7.62 13.67 -1.39
C LYS A 50 -6.48 14.17 -0.53
N LEU A 51 -5.27 13.63 -0.69
CA LEU A 51 -4.18 13.83 0.28
C LEU A 51 -3.02 14.65 -0.27
N LYS A 52 -2.84 14.70 -1.60
CA LYS A 52 -1.72 15.39 -2.27
C LYS A 52 -1.49 16.82 -1.82
N ASN A 53 -2.55 17.62 -1.70
CA ASN A 53 -2.42 19.03 -1.29
C ASN A 53 -2.25 19.21 0.23
N LYS A 54 -2.45 18.15 1.01
CA LYS A 54 -2.44 18.19 2.48
C LYS A 54 -1.14 17.64 3.06
N PHE A 55 -0.61 16.58 2.44
CA PHE A 55 0.62 15.91 2.84
C PHE A 55 1.53 15.66 1.62
N PRO A 56 1.98 16.71 0.92
CA PRO A 56 2.59 16.59 -0.41
C PRO A 56 3.82 15.68 -0.43
N ASN A 57 4.72 15.82 0.55
CA ASN A 57 5.97 15.05 0.59
C ASN A 57 5.73 13.55 0.78
N ILE A 58 4.91 13.17 1.77
CA ILE A 58 4.60 11.77 2.05
C ILE A 58 3.71 11.18 0.95
N THR A 59 2.76 11.97 0.43
CA THR A 59 1.94 11.58 -0.73
C THR A 59 2.82 11.22 -1.93
N SER A 60 3.86 12.01 -2.23
CA SER A 60 4.77 11.71 -3.33
C SER A 60 5.48 10.37 -3.16
N GLN A 61 5.90 10.02 -1.94
CA GLN A 61 6.50 8.73 -1.63
C GLN A 61 5.53 7.56 -1.88
N ILE A 62 4.28 7.71 -1.43
CA ILE A 62 3.24 6.69 -1.65
C ILE A 62 2.92 6.54 -3.14
N LEU A 63 2.82 7.64 -3.87
CA LEU A 63 2.58 7.61 -5.31
C LEU A 63 3.73 6.95 -6.07
N ASP A 64 4.99 7.15 -5.66
CA ASP A 64 6.13 6.46 -6.26
C ASP A 64 6.04 4.93 -6.09
N MET A 65 5.71 4.45 -4.87
CA MET A 65 5.50 3.02 -4.60
C MET A 65 4.36 2.41 -5.41
N VAL A 66 3.24 3.14 -5.53
CA VAL A 66 2.08 2.72 -6.33
C VAL A 66 2.42 2.69 -7.81
N ASN A 67 3.10 3.71 -8.34
CA ASN A 67 3.46 3.82 -9.75
C ASN A 67 4.47 2.75 -10.17
N LYS A 68 5.39 2.38 -9.27
CA LYS A 68 6.31 1.25 -9.45
C LYS A 68 5.64 -0.11 -9.30
N ARG A 69 4.36 -0.16 -8.92
CA ARG A 69 3.60 -1.39 -8.67
C ARG A 69 4.30 -2.29 -7.64
N SER A 70 4.82 -1.69 -6.57
CA SER A 70 5.65 -2.40 -5.60
C SER A 70 4.90 -3.56 -4.95
N THR A 71 5.44 -4.76 -5.08
CA THR A 71 4.92 -5.99 -4.48
C THR A 71 5.55 -6.29 -3.12
N TYR A 72 6.43 -5.44 -2.62
CA TYR A 72 7.21 -5.69 -1.40
C TYR A 72 6.44 -5.41 -0.11
N SER A 73 6.63 -6.28 0.88
CA SER A 73 6.00 -6.16 2.21
C SER A 73 6.37 -4.89 2.98
N ILE A 74 7.57 -4.34 2.72
CA ILE A 74 8.03 -3.08 3.33
C ILE A 74 7.20 -1.92 2.81
N ASP A 75 7.06 -1.80 1.49
CA ASP A 75 6.27 -0.74 0.86
C ASP A 75 4.79 -0.86 1.25
N TYR A 76 4.27 -2.08 1.29
CA TYR A 76 2.94 -2.36 1.86
C TYR A 76 2.79 -1.80 3.29
N SER A 77 3.77 -2.04 4.16
CA SER A 77 3.72 -1.58 5.56
C SER A 77 3.72 -0.06 5.66
N ILE A 78 4.51 0.61 4.82
CA ILE A 78 4.56 2.08 4.73
C ILE A 78 3.22 2.62 4.25
N ILE A 79 2.65 2.04 3.19
CA ILE A 79 1.34 2.41 2.66
C ILE A 79 0.24 2.25 3.71
N MET A 80 0.21 1.12 4.43
CA MET A 80 -0.76 0.89 5.49
C MET A 80 -0.62 1.91 6.62
N GLY A 81 0.61 2.17 7.09
CA GLY A 81 0.86 3.19 8.12
C GLY A 81 0.41 4.59 7.68
N TYR A 82 0.63 4.93 6.41
CA TYR A 82 0.15 6.18 5.84
C TYR A 82 -1.37 6.29 5.83
N LEU A 83 -2.09 5.26 5.40
CA LEU A 83 -3.55 5.25 5.38
C LEU A 83 -4.14 5.36 6.79
N GLU A 84 -3.61 4.62 7.76
CA GLU A 84 -4.05 4.71 9.17
C GLU A 84 -3.82 6.11 9.74
N ARG A 85 -2.68 6.73 9.43
CA ARG A 85 -2.41 8.11 9.84
C ARG A 85 -3.33 9.11 9.17
N ALA A 86 -3.59 8.97 7.86
CA ALA A 86 -4.55 9.83 7.16
C ALA A 86 -5.96 9.71 7.76
N LYS A 87 -6.38 8.50 8.14
CA LYS A 87 -7.65 8.27 8.84
C LYS A 87 -7.70 9.02 10.18
N GLN A 88 -6.61 9.04 10.96
CA GLN A 88 -6.54 9.81 12.21
C GLN A 88 -6.71 11.32 12.00
N PHE A 89 -6.37 11.83 10.80
CA PHE A 89 -6.61 13.23 10.42
C PHE A 89 -8.00 13.50 9.84
N GLY A 90 -8.91 12.51 9.85
CA GLY A 90 -10.31 12.66 9.43
C GLY A 90 -10.56 12.49 7.92
N TYR A 91 -9.67 11.78 7.23
CA TYR A 91 -9.84 11.39 5.81
C TYR A 91 -10.49 10.02 5.64
#